data_AF-A0A2I0JJU0-F1
#
_entry.id   AF-A0A2I0JJU0-F1
#
_cell.length_a   1.000
_cell.length_b   1.000
_cell.length_c   1.000
_cell.angle_alpha   90.00
_cell.angle_beta   90.00
_cell.angle_gamma   90.00
#
_symmetry.space_group_name_H-M   'P 1'
#
loop_
_entity.id
_entity.type
_entity.pdbx_description
1 polymer ?
#
loop_
_entity_poly.entity_id
_entity_poly.type
_entity_poly.pdbx_seq_one_letter_code
_entity_poly.pdbx_strand_id
1 'polypeptide(L)'
;METRLETAFKMMNQDFVKLGLFNGANYSRWKDNMMFFSHALKISYMLDPSLSEVPAPQDNDTEQVKVERKEREEDEVLCWGHILNTLLDRLYDLYTSVTSLKEIWQGLENKYKAEEQGADKFLITKFLECKMEDHLSMMG
;
A
#
# COMPACT_ATOMS: atom_id res chain seq x y z
N MET A 1 -17.86 -15.11 -17.96
CA MET A 1 -16.57 -14.41 -17.94
C MET A 1 -16.43 -13.85 -16.53
N GLU A 2 -15.40 -14.20 -15.79
CA GLU A 2 -15.24 -13.76 -14.40
C GLU A 2 -14.94 -12.26 -14.36
N THR A 3 -15.59 -11.53 -13.46
CA THR A 3 -15.43 -10.07 -13.33
C THR A 3 -14.09 -9.72 -12.66
N ARG A 4 -13.60 -8.49 -12.89
CA ARG A 4 -12.39 -7.97 -12.21
C ARG A 4 -12.56 -8.02 -10.68
N LEU A 5 -13.76 -7.74 -10.18
CA LEU A 5 -14.10 -7.83 -8.76
C LEU A 5 -14.02 -9.26 -8.23
N GLU A 6 -14.62 -10.24 -8.91
CA GLU A 6 -14.53 -11.66 -8.50
C GLU A 6 -13.09 -12.16 -8.48
N THR A 7 -12.29 -11.74 -9.47
CA THR A 7 -10.86 -12.03 -9.54
C THR A 7 -10.12 -11.41 -8.34
N ALA A 8 -10.42 -10.15 -8.03
CA ALA A 8 -9.86 -9.44 -6.89
C ALA A 8 -10.21 -10.13 -5.57
N PHE A 9 -11.48 -10.49 -5.36
CA PHE A 9 -11.91 -11.18 -4.14
C PHE A 9 -11.20 -12.53 -3.95
N LYS A 10 -10.99 -13.30 -5.02
CA LYS A 10 -10.23 -14.57 -4.94
C LYS A 10 -8.76 -14.34 -4.61
N MET A 11 -8.10 -13.39 -5.29
CA MET A 11 -6.69 -13.06 -5.02
C MET A 11 -6.52 -12.55 -3.59
N MET A 12 -7.37 -11.61 -3.16
CA MET A 12 -7.35 -11.05 -1.80
C MET A 12 -7.56 -12.14 -0.73
N ASN A 13 -8.54 -13.04 -0.89
CA ASN A 13 -8.81 -14.08 0.10
C ASN A 13 -7.71 -15.15 0.20
N GLN A 14 -7.05 -15.52 -0.91
CA GLN A 14 -6.02 -16.56 -0.87
C GLN A 14 -4.63 -16.03 -0.49
N ASP A 15 -4.29 -14.81 -0.90
CA ASP A 15 -2.94 -14.28 -0.74
C ASP A 15 -2.76 -13.48 0.56
N PHE A 16 -3.78 -12.77 1.07
CA PHE A 16 -3.67 -12.07 2.36
C PHE A 16 -3.59 -13.03 3.55
N VAL A 17 -4.24 -14.17 3.45
CA VAL A 17 -4.12 -15.25 4.44
C VAL A 17 -2.69 -15.79 4.50
N LYS A 18 -1.92 -15.73 3.40
CA LYS A 18 -0.54 -16.24 3.31
C LYS A 18 0.52 -15.18 3.59
N LEU A 19 0.31 -13.93 3.17
CA LEU A 19 1.30 -12.85 3.29
C LEU A 19 1.26 -12.16 4.66
N GLY A 20 0.17 -12.32 5.42
CA GLY A 20 -0.03 -11.68 6.71
C GLY A 20 -0.42 -10.21 6.58
N LEU A 21 -1.19 -9.71 7.54
CA LEU A 21 -1.61 -8.32 7.58
C LEU A 21 -0.44 -7.40 7.97
N PHE A 22 -0.41 -6.22 7.37
CA PHE A 22 0.57 -5.19 7.64
C PHE A 22 0.35 -4.59 9.02
N ASN A 23 1.36 -4.73 9.87
CA ASN A 23 1.37 -4.22 11.24
C ASN A 23 2.27 -3.00 11.44
N GLY A 24 2.88 -2.48 10.37
CA GLY A 24 3.83 -1.37 10.39
C GLY A 24 5.30 -1.76 10.18
N ALA A 25 5.66 -3.06 10.20
CA ALA A 25 7.01 -3.52 9.94
C ALA A 25 7.20 -4.05 8.51
N ASN A 26 8.45 -4.04 8.02
CA ASN A 26 8.81 -4.51 6.67
C ASN A 26 8.02 -3.79 5.55
N TYR A 27 7.92 -2.46 5.66
CA TYR A 27 7.14 -1.62 4.75
C TYR A 27 7.50 -1.85 3.28
N SER A 28 8.79 -1.96 2.94
CA SER A 28 9.20 -2.16 1.55
C SER A 28 8.63 -3.46 0.97
N ARG A 29 8.66 -4.56 1.74
CA ARG A 29 8.08 -5.85 1.31
C ARG A 29 6.56 -5.77 1.19
N TRP A 30 5.89 -5.13 2.14
CA TRP A 30 4.44 -4.94 2.06
C TRP A 30 4.06 -4.10 0.84
N LYS A 31 4.79 -3.01 0.59
CA LYS A 31 4.57 -2.11 -0.56
C LYS A 31 4.73 -2.86 -1.88
N ASP A 32 5.78 -3.66 -2.03
CA ASP A 32 6.02 -4.45 -3.25
C ASP A 32 4.87 -5.42 -3.55
N ASN A 33 4.37 -6.11 -2.52
CA ASN A 33 3.22 -7.00 -2.65
C ASN A 33 1.96 -6.22 -3.05
N MET A 34 1.68 -5.10 -2.38
CA MET A 34 0.53 -4.24 -2.71
C MET A 34 0.60 -3.79 -4.18
N MET A 35 1.76 -3.28 -4.61
CA MET A 35 1.96 -2.83 -5.99
C MET A 35 1.78 -3.97 -7.01
N PHE A 36 2.27 -5.17 -6.71
CA PHE A 36 2.08 -6.34 -7.57
C PHE A 36 0.59 -6.67 -7.78
N PHE A 37 -0.19 -6.75 -6.70
CA PHE A 37 -1.63 -7.03 -6.78
C PHE A 37 -2.40 -5.91 -7.47
N SER A 38 -2.05 -4.65 -7.19
CA SER A 38 -2.65 -3.50 -7.88
C SER A 38 -2.40 -3.54 -9.40
N HIS A 39 -1.23 -3.99 -9.84
CA HIS A 39 -0.96 -4.21 -11.27
C HIS A 39 -1.80 -5.35 -11.84
N ALA A 40 -1.94 -6.47 -11.13
CA ALA A 40 -2.79 -7.59 -11.57
C ALA A 40 -4.27 -7.17 -11.71
N LEU A 41 -4.73 -6.29 -10.82
CA LEU A 41 -6.06 -5.70 -10.85
C LEU A 41 -6.22 -4.56 -11.85
N LYS A 42 -5.13 -4.10 -12.49
CA LYS A 42 -5.07 -2.94 -13.39
C LYS A 42 -5.50 -1.62 -12.73
N ILE A 43 -5.26 -1.48 -11.43
CA ILE A 43 -5.57 -0.27 -10.64
C ILE A 43 -4.31 0.44 -10.13
N SER A 44 -3.10 -0.03 -10.47
CA SER A 44 -1.85 0.57 -9.96
C SER A 44 -1.70 2.05 -10.27
N TYR A 45 -2.30 2.52 -11.37
CA TYR A 45 -2.32 3.94 -11.74
C TYR A 45 -3.06 4.84 -10.73
N MET A 46 -3.97 4.28 -9.92
CA MET A 46 -4.64 4.99 -8.82
C MET A 46 -3.68 5.49 -7.73
N LEU A 47 -2.50 4.85 -7.61
CA LEU A 47 -1.49 5.18 -6.62
C LEU A 47 -0.44 6.16 -7.15
N ASP A 48 -0.55 6.57 -8.40
CA ASP A 48 0.38 7.53 -9.02
C ASP A 48 0.15 8.92 -8.42
N PRO A 49 1.16 9.55 -7.79
CA PRO A 49 1.04 10.90 -7.24
C PRO A 49 0.69 11.97 -8.29
N SER A 50 1.01 11.70 -9.56
CA SER A 50 0.76 12.55 -10.72
C SER A 50 -0.61 12.33 -11.38
N LEU A 51 -1.41 11.41 -10.86
CA LEU A 51 -2.76 11.17 -11.35
C LEU A 51 -3.61 12.44 -11.25
N SER A 52 -4.15 12.89 -12.37
CA SER A 52 -5.08 14.02 -12.43
C SER A 52 -6.38 13.69 -11.69
N GLU A 53 -6.96 14.68 -11.02
CA GLU A 53 -8.28 14.55 -10.40
C GLU A 53 -9.36 14.26 -11.44
N VAL A 54 -10.43 13.63 -10.99
CA VAL A 54 -11.61 13.33 -11.82
C VAL A 54 -12.32 14.64 -12.12
N PRO A 55 -12.53 15.00 -13.41
CA PRO A 55 -13.30 16.19 -13.73
C PRO A 55 -14.72 16.08 -13.18
N ALA A 56 -15.22 17.15 -12.55
CA ALA A 56 -16.58 17.22 -12.06
C ALA A 56 -17.59 16.99 -13.22
N PRO A 57 -18.75 16.37 -12.96
CA PRO A 57 -19.78 16.18 -13.98
C PRO A 57 -20.18 17.48 -14.66
N GLN A 58 -20.17 17.48 -16.00
CA GLN A 58 -20.66 18.57 -16.83
C GLN A 58 -21.80 18.09 -17.74
N ASP A 59 -22.78 18.95 -17.98
CA ASP A 59 -23.96 18.60 -18.79
C ASP A 59 -23.61 18.27 -20.26
N ASN A 60 -22.48 18.78 -20.75
CA ASN A 60 -21.95 18.53 -22.09
C ASN A 60 -20.93 17.38 -22.15
N ASP A 61 -20.76 16.61 -21.06
CA ASP A 61 -19.88 15.44 -21.06
C ASP A 61 -20.34 14.44 -22.12
N THR A 62 -19.39 13.95 -22.92
CA THR A 62 -19.64 12.84 -23.84
C THR A 62 -19.90 11.57 -23.04
N GLU A 63 -20.63 10.60 -23.63
CA GLU A 63 -20.86 9.31 -22.99
C GLU A 63 -19.55 8.59 -22.62
N GLN A 64 -18.49 8.78 -23.43
CA GLN A 64 -17.16 8.27 -23.13
C GLN A 64 -16.60 8.84 -21.81
N VAL A 65 -16.69 10.15 -21.61
CA VAL A 65 -16.22 10.81 -20.38
C VAL A 65 -16.99 10.31 -19.15
N LYS A 66 -18.30 10.07 -19.29
CA LYS A 66 -19.13 9.51 -18.20
C LYS A 66 -18.72 8.09 -17.84
N VAL A 67 -18.43 7.25 -18.84
CA VAL A 67 -17.95 5.88 -18.62
C VAL A 67 -16.58 5.88 -17.95
N GLU A 68 -15.63 6.66 -18.47
CA GLU A 68 -14.28 6.78 -17.89
C GLU A 68 -14.31 7.30 -16.44
N ARG A 69 -15.19 8.28 -16.14
CA ARG A 69 -15.42 8.76 -14.77
C ARG A 69 -15.89 7.62 -13.86
N LYS A 70 -16.90 6.87 -14.30
CA LYS A 70 -17.48 5.79 -13.51
C LYS A 70 -16.48 4.65 -13.27
N GLU A 71 -15.74 4.26 -14.31
CA GLU A 71 -14.67 3.25 -14.18
C GLU A 71 -13.61 3.69 -13.17
N ARG A 72 -13.28 4.98 -13.17
CA ARG A 72 -12.32 5.54 -12.22
C ARG A 72 -12.85 5.54 -10.78
N GLU A 73 -14.11 5.88 -10.55
CA GLU A 73 -14.75 5.80 -9.24
C GLU A 73 -14.76 4.36 -8.71
N GLU A 74 -15.04 3.38 -9.59
CA GLU A 74 -14.99 1.96 -9.25
C GLU A 74 -13.55 1.48 -8.92
N ASP A 75 -12.56 1.91 -9.71
CA ASP A 75 -11.15 1.59 -9.47
C ASP A 75 -10.63 2.23 -8.17
N GLU A 76 -11.07 3.43 -7.81
CA GLU A 76 -10.73 4.10 -6.54
C GLU A 76 -11.26 3.31 -5.34
N VAL A 77 -12.53 2.89 -5.38
CA VAL A 77 -13.13 2.04 -4.33
C VAL A 77 -12.40 0.70 -4.21
N LEU A 78 -12.06 0.08 -5.34
CA LEU A 78 -11.31 -1.17 -5.35
C LEU A 78 -9.91 -1.00 -4.75
N CYS A 79 -9.21 0.09 -5.10
CA CYS A 79 -7.88 0.38 -4.58
C CYS A 79 -7.92 0.67 -3.08
N TRP A 80 -8.91 1.45 -2.63
CA TRP A 80 -9.12 1.75 -1.21
C TRP A 80 -9.39 0.47 -0.40
N GLY A 81 -10.31 -0.37 -0.87
CA GLY A 81 -10.60 -1.66 -0.24
C GLY A 81 -9.37 -2.59 -0.24
N HIS A 82 -8.59 -2.59 -1.32
CA HIS A 82 -7.36 -3.37 -1.40
C HIS A 82 -6.34 -2.93 -0.35
N ILE A 83 -6.07 -1.63 -0.21
CA ILE A 83 -5.16 -1.10 0.83
C ILE A 83 -5.65 -1.51 2.20
N LEU A 84 -6.89 -1.18 2.55
CA LEU A 84 -7.42 -1.39 3.89
C LEU A 84 -7.43 -2.87 4.29
N ASN A 85 -7.80 -3.77 3.37
CA ASN A 85 -7.80 -5.21 3.64
C ASN A 85 -6.40 -5.80 3.90
N THR A 86 -5.34 -5.08 3.56
CA THR A 86 -3.97 -5.50 3.87
C THR A 86 -3.52 -5.08 5.28
N LEU A 87 -4.28 -4.20 5.94
CA LEU A 87 -3.88 -3.59 7.21
C LEU A 87 -4.35 -4.44 8.40
N LEU A 88 -3.54 -4.50 9.45
CA LEU A 88 -3.97 -5.01 10.75
C LEU A 88 -5.04 -4.08 11.34
N ASP A 89 -5.97 -4.60 12.13
CA ASP A 89 -7.14 -3.89 12.69
C ASP A 89 -6.84 -2.48 13.20
N ARG A 90 -5.77 -2.31 14.00
CA ARG A 90 -5.38 -1.01 14.54
C ARG A 90 -5.07 0.02 13.44
N LEU A 91 -4.43 -0.41 12.35
CA LEU A 91 -4.11 0.45 11.21
C LEU A 91 -5.34 0.64 10.33
N TYR A 92 -6.15 -0.41 10.15
CA TYR A 92 -7.43 -0.31 9.47
C TYR A 92 -8.29 0.80 10.09
N ASP A 93 -8.49 0.77 11.41
CA ASP A 93 -9.30 1.74 12.15
C ASP A 93 -8.73 3.16 12.04
N LEU A 94 -7.40 3.30 11.97
CA LEU A 94 -6.74 4.60 11.82
C LEU A 94 -6.95 5.21 10.43
N TYR A 95 -6.94 4.38 9.39
CA TYR A 95 -7.00 4.85 8.00
C TYR A 95 -8.41 4.78 7.39
N THR A 96 -9.36 4.04 7.98
CA THR A 96 -10.74 3.94 7.47
C THR A 96 -11.49 5.28 7.50
N SER A 97 -11.11 6.20 8.39
CA SER A 97 -11.70 7.54 8.46
C SER A 97 -11.15 8.51 7.40
N VAL A 98 -10.11 8.13 6.66
CA VAL A 98 -9.50 8.97 5.62
C VAL A 98 -10.25 8.77 4.30
N THR A 99 -10.76 9.87 3.74
CA THR A 99 -11.61 9.83 2.54
C THR A 99 -10.83 9.86 1.24
N SER A 100 -9.57 10.28 1.25
CA SER A 100 -8.73 10.36 0.05
C SER A 100 -7.78 9.17 -0.05
N LEU A 101 -7.85 8.45 -1.17
CA LEU A 101 -6.92 7.36 -1.48
C LEU A 101 -5.46 7.84 -1.46
N LYS A 102 -5.21 9.02 -2.02
CA LYS A 102 -3.89 9.64 -2.09
C LYS A 102 -3.32 9.92 -0.70
N GLU A 103 -4.16 10.45 0.20
CA GLU A 103 -3.75 10.74 1.58
C GLU A 103 -3.40 9.47 2.35
N ILE A 104 -4.17 8.38 2.19
CA ILE A 104 -3.86 7.09 2.82
C ILE A 104 -2.51 6.58 2.30
N TRP A 105 -2.35 6.50 0.98
CA TRP A 105 -1.13 5.95 0.37
C TRP A 105 0.11 6.75 0.77
N GLN A 106 0.04 8.08 0.70
CA GLN A 106 1.15 8.95 1.07
C GLN A 106 1.42 8.93 2.58
N GLY A 107 0.38 8.85 3.41
CA GLY A 107 0.52 8.73 4.86
C GLY A 107 1.21 7.44 5.28
N LEU A 108 0.87 6.31 4.63
CA LEU A 108 1.54 5.03 4.82
C LEU A 108 3.00 5.10 4.38
N GLU A 109 3.28 5.66 3.20
CA GLU A 109 4.65 5.80 2.69
C GLU A 109 5.52 6.67 3.59
N ASN A 110 5.06 7.86 3.96
CA ASN A 110 5.85 8.79 4.76
C ASN A 110 6.18 8.22 6.15
N LYS A 111 5.22 7.56 6.79
CA LYS A 111 5.40 7.03 8.14
C LYS A 111 6.32 5.82 8.14
N TYR A 112 5.96 4.78 7.39
CA TYR A 112 6.56 3.47 7.57
C TYR A 112 7.88 3.30 6.82
N LYS A 113 8.11 4.07 5.75
CA LYS A 113 9.42 4.12 5.10
C LYS A 113 10.48 4.75 6.01
N ALA A 114 10.12 5.80 6.76
CA ALA A 114 11.03 6.44 7.71
C ALA A 114 11.29 5.53 8.92
N GLU A 115 10.27 4.87 9.44
CA GLU A 115 10.40 3.89 10.55
C GLU A 115 11.30 2.71 10.16
N GLU A 116 11.12 2.13 8.98
CA GLU A 116 11.94 1.02 8.46
C GLU A 116 13.42 1.44 8.33
N GLN A 117 13.70 2.59 7.71
CA GLN A 117 15.07 3.12 7.59
C GLN A 117 15.72 3.37 8.97
N GLY A 118 14.96 3.86 9.94
CA GLY A 118 15.44 4.07 11.31
C GLY A 118 15.77 2.75 12.01
N ALA A 119 14.91 1.74 11.87
CA ALA A 119 15.11 0.42 12.43
C ALA A 119 16.33 -0.29 11.82
N ASP A 120 16.47 -0.25 10.50
CA ASP A 120 17.61 -0.83 9.78
C ASP A 120 18.93 -0.19 10.23
N LYS A 121 18.97 1.14 10.31
CA LYS A 121 20.14 1.86 10.80
C LYS A 121 20.50 1.44 12.23
N PHE A 122 19.52 1.34 13.12
CA PHE A 122 19.75 0.93 14.50
C PHE A 122 20.31 -0.49 14.59
N LEU A 123 19.75 -1.44 13.83
CA LEU A 123 20.23 -2.83 13.79
C LEU A 123 21.67 -2.92 13.26
N ILE A 124 21.99 -2.17 12.20
CA ILE A 124 23.36 -2.10 11.66
C ILE A 124 24.33 -1.55 12.70
N THR A 125 23.98 -0.44 13.37
CA THR A 125 24.84 0.14 14.43
C THR A 125 25.06 -0.87 15.56
N LYS A 126 24.00 -1.53 16.05
CA LYS A 126 24.11 -2.55 17.10
C LYS A 126 24.98 -3.72 16.68
N PHE A 127 24.83 -4.20 15.45
CA PHE A 127 25.67 -5.29 14.93
C PHE A 127 27.15 -4.90 14.90
N LEU A 128 27.47 -3.68 14.45
CA LEU A 128 28.84 -3.18 14.44
C LEU A 128 29.43 -3.02 15.85
N GLU A 129 28.64 -2.50 16.81
CA GLU A 129 29.02 -2.40 18.22
C GLU A 129 29.37 -3.78 18.80
N CYS A 130 28.50 -4.79 18.62
CA CYS A 130 28.77 -6.16 19.06
C CYS A 130 30.04 -6.73 18.43
N LYS A 131 30.26 -6.51 17.12
CA LYS A 131 31.47 -6.97 16.44
C LYS A 131 32.75 -6.33 17.01
N MET A 132 32.69 -5.05 17.38
CA MET A 132 33.82 -4.37 18.01
C MET A 132 34.13 -4.95 19.40
N GLU A 133 33.10 -5.21 20.22
CA GLU A 133 33.25 -5.83 21.55
C GLU A 133 33.83 -7.25 21.46
N ASP A 134 33.32 -8.07 20.52
CA ASP A 134 33.85 -9.41 20.25
C ASP A 134 35.35 -9.37 19.89
N HIS A 135 35.75 -8.47 18.99
CA HIS A 135 37.15 -8.33 18.58
C HIS A 135 38.06 -7.83 19.71
N LEU A 136 37.58 -6.91 20.56
CA LEU A 136 38.33 -6.43 21.72
C LEU A 136 38.48 -7.54 22.78
N SER A 137 37.44 -8.34 23.00
CA SER A 137 37.48 -9.48 23.94
C SER A 137 38.37 -10.63 23.46
N MET A 138 38.57 -10.80 22.14
CA MET A 138 39.46 -11.84 21.58
C MET A 138 40.95 -11.47 21.61
N MET A 139 41.28 -10.19 21.78
CA MET A 139 42.66 -9.69 21.82
C MET A 139 43.22 -9.53 23.24
N GLY A 140 42.44 -9.80 24.29
CA GLY A 140 42.87 -9.84 25.69
C GLY A 140 43.07 -11.25 26.20
#